data_AF-A0A432T7U5-F1
#
_entry.id   AF-A0A432T7U5-F1
#
_cell.length_a   1.000
_cell.length_b   1.000
_cell.length_c   1.000
_cell.angle_alpha   90.00
_cell.angle_beta   90.00
_cell.angle_gamma   90.00
#
_symmetry.space_group_name_H-M   'P 1'
#
loop_
_entity.id
_entity.type
_entity.pdbx_description
1 polymer ?
#
loop_
_entity_poly.entity_id
_entity_poly.type
_entity_poly.pdbx_seq_one_letter_code
_entity_poly.pdbx_strand_id
1 'polypeptide(L)'
;MYEIMQQLRAALNQNDQVECEILDPDLFEGIYSGTRVRVGRDDYLYHSLRSWSDLAQLLDCRLLTPKKVDTHHIGLTLRKLPEENFHTQKETDPKEKYGKNSAFWQINKLEEPAFVHYFAQALENVSLPKRRHILDLGVHRGDEYGLITQLYRQKGLRLPEFVGIDHSQSAIDDAVQKYGSDT
;
A
#
# COMPACT_ATOMS: atom_id res chain seq x y z
N MET A 1 15.45 -18.82 0.48
CA MET A 1 14.46 -17.86 -0.04
C MET A 1 14.11 -18.09 -1.51
N TYR A 2 15.04 -18.02 -2.47
CA TYR A 2 14.72 -18.23 -3.88
C TYR A 2 14.00 -19.56 -4.15
N GLU A 3 14.48 -20.67 -3.58
CA GLU A 3 13.84 -21.99 -3.70
C GLU A 3 12.41 -21.99 -3.13
N ILE A 4 12.21 -21.38 -1.95
CA ILE A 4 10.89 -21.21 -1.33
C ILE A 4 9.96 -20.45 -2.28
N MET A 5 10.42 -19.34 -2.85
CA MET A 5 9.64 -18.57 -3.82
C MET A 5 9.22 -19.40 -5.04
N GLN A 6 10.11 -20.24 -5.57
CA GLN A 6 9.78 -21.12 -6.70
C GLN A 6 8.75 -22.19 -6.32
N GLN A 7 8.89 -22.80 -5.14
CA GLN A 7 7.92 -23.78 -4.64
C GLN A 7 6.54 -23.17 -4.41
N LEU A 8 6.47 -22.01 -3.76
CA LEU A 8 5.22 -21.29 -3.55
C LEU A 8 4.59 -20.87 -4.87
N ARG A 9 5.39 -20.38 -5.83
CA ARG A 9 4.90 -20.02 -7.16
C ARG A 9 4.31 -21.23 -7.89
N ALA A 10 4.99 -22.38 -7.84
CA ALA A 10 4.50 -23.62 -8.44
C ALA A 10 3.18 -24.10 -7.79
N ALA A 11 3.08 -24.00 -6.46
CA ALA A 11 1.87 -24.36 -5.73
C ALA A 11 0.71 -23.40 -6.03
N LEU A 12 0.98 -22.09 -6.10
CA LEU A 12 0.00 -21.07 -6.49
C LEU A 12 -0.45 -21.22 -7.94
N ASN A 13 0.36 -21.75 -8.86
CA ASN A 13 -0.13 -22.03 -10.22
C ASN A 13 -1.28 -23.06 -10.26
N GLN A 14 -1.41 -23.89 -9.22
CA GLN A 14 -2.43 -24.94 -9.13
C GLN A 14 -3.53 -24.62 -8.11
N ASN A 15 -3.33 -23.62 -7.25
CA ASN A 15 -4.20 -23.30 -6.12
C ASN A 15 -4.35 -21.80 -5.94
N ASP A 16 -5.53 -21.34 -5.51
CA ASP A 16 -5.76 -19.91 -5.21
C ASP A 16 -5.15 -19.47 -3.88
N GLN A 17 -4.80 -20.42 -3.03
CA GLN A 17 -4.07 -20.19 -1.79
C GLN A 17 -3.10 -21.32 -1.48
N VAL A 18 -2.04 -20.98 -0.74
CA VAL A 18 -1.05 -21.92 -0.22
C VAL A 18 -0.88 -21.67 1.27
N GLU A 19 -0.86 -22.75 2.04
CA GLU A 19 -0.58 -22.74 3.47
C GLU A 19 0.80 -23.32 3.71
N CYS A 20 1.58 -22.67 4.57
CA CYS A 20 2.86 -23.19 5.01
C CYS A 20 3.09 -22.91 6.48
N GLU A 21 3.79 -23.83 7.13
CA GLU A 21 4.27 -23.67 8.49
C GLU A 21 5.69 -23.13 8.46
N ILE A 22 5.95 -22.10 9.25
CA ILE A 22 7.28 -21.50 9.38
C ILE A 22 7.66 -21.38 10.85
N LEU A 23 8.96 -21.30 11.11
CA LEU A 23 9.45 -20.90 12.42
C LEU A 23 8.91 -19.51 12.77
N ASP A 24 8.38 -19.37 13.98
CA ASP A 24 7.85 -18.11 14.49
C ASP A 24 8.97 -17.05 14.55
N PRO A 25 8.87 -15.96 13.76
CA PRO A 25 9.89 -14.92 13.74
C PRO A 25 10.04 -14.17 15.05
N ASP A 26 9.05 -14.23 15.95
CA ASP A 26 9.03 -13.52 17.23
C ASP A 26 9.79 -14.26 18.34
N LEU A 27 10.27 -15.49 18.09
CA LEU A 27 11.11 -16.24 19.05
C LEU A 27 12.50 -15.62 19.24
N PHE A 28 12.91 -14.73 18.33
CA PHE A 28 14.25 -14.17 18.31
C PHE A 28 14.20 -12.66 18.11
N GLU A 29 14.90 -11.94 18.98
CA GLU A 29 15.07 -10.49 18.87
C GLU A 29 16.46 -10.16 18.33
N GLY A 30 16.54 -9.13 17.48
CA GLY A 30 17.82 -8.58 17.01
C GLY A 30 18.61 -9.45 16.02
N ILE A 31 17.99 -10.48 15.44
CA ILE A 31 18.63 -11.33 14.42
C ILE A 31 18.18 -10.99 13.00
N TYR A 32 19.03 -11.29 12.03
CA TYR A 32 18.79 -10.98 10.61
C TYR A 32 18.28 -12.20 9.84
N SER A 33 17.40 -11.98 8.86
CA SER A 33 16.98 -13.01 7.90
C SER A 33 18.20 -13.70 7.29
N GLY A 34 18.21 -15.04 7.27
CA GLY A 34 19.36 -15.85 6.86
C GLY A 34 20.27 -16.31 8.00
N THR A 35 20.00 -15.90 9.24
CA THR A 35 20.73 -16.41 10.41
C THR A 35 20.29 -17.83 10.72
N ARG A 36 21.24 -18.74 10.97
CA ARG A 36 20.92 -20.09 11.46
C ARG A 36 20.59 -20.03 12.95
N VAL A 37 19.45 -20.57 13.34
CA VAL A 37 18.98 -20.62 14.72
C VAL A 37 18.62 -22.05 15.09
N ARG A 38 18.73 -22.38 16.38
CA ARG A 38 18.39 -23.72 16.89
C ARG A 38 17.18 -23.64 17.81
N VAL A 39 16.19 -24.47 17.55
CA VAL A 39 15.00 -24.62 18.39
C VAL A 39 14.82 -26.09 18.69
N GLY A 40 14.89 -26.46 19.97
CA GLY A 40 14.95 -27.86 20.38
C GLY A 40 16.17 -28.56 19.81
N ARG A 41 15.96 -29.53 18.91
CA ARG A 41 17.02 -30.31 18.26
C ARG A 41 17.26 -29.92 16.80
N ASP A 42 16.44 -29.04 16.26
CA ASP A 42 16.40 -28.72 14.85
C ASP A 42 17.05 -27.37 14.56
N ASP A 43 17.74 -27.29 13.43
CA ASP A 43 18.36 -26.07 12.92
C ASP A 43 17.46 -25.45 11.84
N TYR A 44 17.20 -24.16 11.98
CA TYR A 44 16.35 -23.39 11.08
C TYR A 44 17.12 -22.23 10.46
N LEU A 45 16.68 -21.81 9.28
CA LEU A 45 17.07 -20.54 8.70
C LEU A 45 16.01 -19.50 9.06
N TYR A 46 16.39 -18.50 9.86
CA TYR A 46 15.47 -17.45 10.29
C TYR A 46 15.05 -16.55 9.13
N HIS A 47 13.76 -16.19 9.10
CA HIS A 47 13.20 -15.18 8.21
C HIS A 47 12.21 -14.32 8.98
N SER A 48 12.39 -12.99 8.95
CA SER A 48 11.44 -12.06 9.57
C SER A 48 10.07 -12.13 8.91
N LEU A 49 9.01 -11.77 9.63
CA LEU A 49 7.66 -11.69 9.05
C LEU A 49 7.60 -10.70 7.87
N ARG A 50 8.41 -9.64 7.91
CA ARG A 50 8.56 -8.72 6.77
C ARG A 50 9.09 -9.41 5.51
N SER A 51 10.05 -10.32 5.64
CA SER A 51 10.58 -11.08 4.49
C SER A 51 9.47 -11.92 3.82
N TRP A 52 8.57 -12.48 4.63
CA TRP A 52 7.41 -13.23 4.14
C TRP A 52 6.33 -12.33 3.54
N SER A 53 6.11 -11.14 4.11
CA SER A 53 5.22 -10.12 3.56
C SER A 53 5.70 -9.64 2.18
N ASP A 54 6.99 -9.33 2.05
CA ASP A 54 7.59 -8.91 0.77
C ASP A 54 7.49 -10.05 -0.27
N LEU A 55 7.71 -11.30 0.15
CA LEU A 55 7.53 -12.47 -0.72
C LEU A 55 6.09 -12.62 -1.21
N ALA A 56 5.10 -12.42 -0.35
CA ALA A 56 3.69 -12.46 -0.73
C ALA A 56 3.37 -11.40 -1.79
N GLN A 57 3.88 -10.18 -1.63
CA GLN A 57 3.72 -9.10 -2.60
C GLN A 57 4.33 -9.45 -3.97
N LEU A 58 5.53 -10.05 -4.00
CA LEU A 58 6.20 -10.50 -5.24
C LEU A 58 5.50 -11.67 -5.94
N LEU A 59 4.58 -12.34 -5.24
CA LEU A 59 3.76 -13.45 -5.74
C LEU A 59 2.31 -13.02 -6.04
N ASP A 60 2.03 -11.71 -6.07
CA ASP A 60 0.68 -11.16 -6.26
C ASP A 60 -0.34 -11.76 -5.29
N CYS A 61 0.11 -11.96 -4.04
CA CYS A 61 -0.69 -12.54 -2.97
C CYS A 61 -0.85 -11.57 -1.81
N ARG A 62 -1.99 -11.66 -1.15
CA ARG A 62 -2.13 -11.16 0.22
C ARG A 62 -1.65 -12.22 1.20
N LEU A 63 -0.90 -11.79 2.21
CA LEU A 63 -0.58 -12.61 3.38
C LEU A 63 -1.73 -12.48 4.37
N LEU A 64 -2.48 -13.57 4.62
CA LEU A 64 -3.48 -13.55 5.69
C LEU A 64 -2.81 -13.47 7.06
N THR A 65 -3.55 -13.02 8.07
CA THR A 65 -3.07 -12.97 9.45
C THR A 65 -2.49 -14.33 9.87
N PRO A 66 -1.18 -14.40 10.20
CA PRO A 66 -0.57 -15.62 10.65
C PRO A 66 -1.25 -16.18 11.90
N LYS A 67 -1.31 -17.51 12.01
CA LYS A 67 -1.91 -18.19 13.16
C LYS A 67 -0.87 -19.03 13.88
N LYS A 68 -0.92 -19.10 15.20
CA LYS A 68 -0.07 -20.02 15.97
C LYS A 68 -0.43 -21.47 15.59
N VAL A 69 0.59 -22.25 15.29
CA VAL A 69 0.47 -23.71 15.11
C VAL A 69 0.85 -24.39 16.43
N ASP A 70 2.01 -24.02 16.98
CA ASP A 70 2.49 -24.48 18.27
C ASP A 70 3.31 -23.39 18.99
N THR A 71 4.15 -23.78 19.95
CA THR A 71 5.02 -22.86 20.71
C THR A 71 6.16 -22.25 19.90
N HIS A 72 6.52 -22.86 18.78
CA HIS A 72 7.67 -22.48 17.95
C HIS A 72 7.32 -22.10 16.51
N HIS A 73 6.12 -22.43 16.04
CA HIS A 73 5.72 -22.27 14.65
C HIS A 73 4.44 -21.44 14.48
N ILE A 74 4.39 -20.73 13.36
CA ILE A 74 3.20 -20.06 12.86
C ILE A 74 2.84 -20.57 11.47
N GLY A 75 1.55 -20.64 11.20
CA GLY A 75 0.99 -20.93 9.90
C GLY A 75 0.79 -19.64 9.12
N LEU A 76 1.34 -19.59 7.92
CA LEU A 76 1.09 -18.56 6.93
C LEU A 76 0.08 -19.07 5.90
N THR A 77 -0.79 -18.18 5.44
CA THR A 77 -1.63 -18.41 4.27
C THR A 77 -1.40 -17.30 3.26
N LEU A 78 -0.86 -17.64 2.10
CA LEU A 78 -0.77 -16.74 0.95
C LEU A 78 -1.98 -16.99 0.06
N ARG A 79 -2.75 -15.96 -0.23
CA ARG A 79 -3.90 -16.03 -1.14
C ARG A 79 -3.70 -15.09 -2.30
N LYS A 80 -3.90 -15.55 -3.53
CA LYS A 80 -3.83 -14.71 -4.72
C LYS A 80 -4.76 -13.50 -4.61
N LEU A 81 -4.28 -12.38 -5.13
CA LEU A 81 -5.14 -11.24 -5.40
C LEU A 81 -6.09 -11.59 -6.56
N PRO A 82 -7.31 -11.03 -6.58
CA PRO A 82 -8.22 -11.23 -7.70
C PRO A 82 -7.62 -10.69 -9.01
N GLU A 83 -7.85 -11.39 -10.12
CA GLU A 83 -7.44 -10.95 -11.46
C GLU A 83 -8.22 -9.71 -11.94
N GLU A 84 -9.47 -9.59 -11.47
CA GLU A 84 -10.29 -8.41 -11.69
C GLU A 84 -9.80 -7.24 -10.82
N ASN A 85 -9.29 -6.20 -11.47
CA ASN A 85 -8.82 -4.97 -10.85
C ASN A 85 -9.20 -3.78 -11.75
N PHE A 86 -8.97 -2.55 -11.28
CA PHE A 86 -9.35 -1.35 -12.03
C PHE A 86 -8.62 -1.19 -13.37
N HIS A 87 -7.53 -1.93 -13.63
CA HIS A 87 -6.89 -1.95 -14.95
C HIS A 87 -7.61 -2.88 -15.93
N THR A 88 -8.23 -3.97 -15.45
CA THR A 88 -8.90 -4.99 -16.27
C THR A 88 -10.41 -4.80 -16.38
N GLN A 89 -11.01 -4.03 -15.46
CA GLN A 89 -12.42 -3.66 -15.52
C GLN A 89 -12.73 -2.83 -16.77
N LYS A 90 -13.80 -3.22 -17.47
CA LYS A 90 -14.30 -2.50 -18.65
C LYS A 90 -15.15 -1.33 -18.20
N GLU A 91 -14.72 -0.13 -18.55
CA GLU A 91 -15.46 1.09 -18.28
C GLU A 91 -16.27 1.51 -19.50
N THR A 92 -17.52 1.91 -19.25
CA THR A 92 -18.43 2.31 -20.33
C THR A 92 -18.02 3.67 -20.90
N ASP A 93 -17.52 4.56 -20.04
CA ASP A 93 -16.89 5.83 -20.43
C ASP A 93 -15.41 5.80 -20.02
N PRO A 94 -14.47 5.80 -20.98
CA PRO A 94 -13.04 5.87 -20.68
C PRO A 94 -12.63 7.07 -19.82
N LYS A 95 -13.41 8.17 -19.84
CA LYS A 95 -13.15 9.35 -19.01
C LYS A 95 -13.47 9.13 -17.53
N GLU A 96 -14.33 8.17 -17.22
CA GLU A 96 -14.78 7.88 -15.87
C GLU A 96 -14.09 6.64 -15.27
N LYS A 97 -13.01 6.17 -15.90
CA LYS A 97 -12.18 5.07 -15.35
C LYS A 97 -11.64 5.34 -13.94
N TYR A 98 -11.47 6.61 -13.60
CA TYR A 98 -11.04 7.06 -12.27
C TYR A 98 -12.15 7.85 -11.56
N GLY A 99 -13.37 7.79 -12.07
CA GLY A 99 -14.51 8.53 -11.55
C GLY A 99 -15.14 7.88 -10.33
N LYS A 100 -16.13 8.56 -9.77
CA LYS A 100 -16.81 8.25 -8.49
C LYS A 100 -17.35 6.82 -8.36
N ASN A 101 -17.72 6.21 -9.48
CA ASN A 101 -18.31 4.87 -9.53
C ASN A 101 -17.31 3.78 -9.95
N SER A 102 -16.04 4.13 -10.20
CA SER A 102 -15.00 3.17 -10.61
C SER A 102 -14.45 2.38 -9.42
N ALA A 103 -13.82 1.23 -9.65
CA ALA A 103 -13.06 0.56 -8.59
C ALA A 103 -11.84 1.37 -8.13
N PHE A 104 -11.24 2.17 -9.02
CA PHE A 104 -10.12 3.03 -8.65
C PHE A 104 -10.50 4.03 -7.56
N TRP A 105 -11.76 4.51 -7.59
CA TRP A 105 -12.29 5.41 -6.58
C TRP A 105 -12.14 4.89 -5.15
N GLN A 106 -12.12 3.57 -4.95
CA GLN A 106 -12.05 2.96 -3.63
C GLN A 106 -10.65 3.08 -3.00
N ILE A 107 -9.62 3.36 -3.80
CA ILE A 107 -8.23 3.47 -3.34
C ILE A 107 -8.08 4.74 -2.50
N ASN A 108 -7.61 4.61 -1.27
CA ASN A 108 -7.19 5.73 -0.44
C ASN A 108 -5.69 5.63 -0.13
N LYS A 109 -4.87 6.32 -0.94
CA LYS A 109 -3.42 6.33 -0.78
C LYS A 109 -2.97 6.88 0.58
N LEU A 110 -3.80 7.69 1.25
CA LEU A 110 -3.47 8.23 2.57
C LEU A 110 -3.52 7.19 3.69
N GLU A 111 -4.06 5.99 3.43
CA GLU A 111 -3.96 4.85 4.35
C GLU A 111 -2.68 4.02 4.12
N GLU A 112 -1.86 4.38 3.13
CA GLU A 112 -0.60 3.70 2.84
C GLU A 112 0.57 4.45 3.51
N PRO A 113 1.23 3.88 4.55
CA PRO A 113 2.26 4.60 5.29
C PRO A 113 3.44 5.04 4.43
N ALA A 114 3.83 4.22 3.45
CA ALA A 114 4.90 4.54 2.52
C ALA A 114 4.58 5.79 1.69
N PHE A 115 3.36 5.87 1.13
CA PHE A 115 2.92 7.04 0.37
C PHE A 115 2.93 8.29 1.24
N VAL A 116 2.28 8.25 2.41
CA VAL A 116 2.19 9.40 3.32
C VAL A 116 3.57 9.89 3.74
N HIS A 117 4.47 8.98 4.13
CA HIS A 117 5.82 9.32 4.56
C HIS A 117 6.61 10.04 3.46
N TYR A 118 6.69 9.46 2.26
CA TYR A 118 7.49 10.03 1.18
C TYR A 118 6.85 11.27 0.58
N PHE A 119 5.51 11.36 0.53
CA PHE A 119 4.83 12.55 0.05
C PHE A 119 5.04 13.73 1.01
N ALA A 120 4.93 13.52 2.32
CA ALA A 120 5.24 14.55 3.32
C ALA A 120 6.71 15.01 3.22
N GLN A 121 7.65 14.07 3.11
CA GLN A 121 9.08 14.39 2.94
C GLN A 121 9.32 15.22 1.66
N ALA A 122 8.69 14.88 0.55
CA ALA A 122 8.78 15.63 -0.69
C ALA A 122 8.27 17.08 -0.53
N LEU A 123 7.16 17.25 0.19
CA LEU A 123 6.60 18.57 0.49
C LEU A 123 7.53 19.44 1.35
N GLU A 124 8.26 18.85 2.30
CA GLU A 124 9.27 19.57 3.07
C GLU A 124 10.45 20.03 2.20
N ASN A 125 10.92 19.15 1.31
CA ASN A 125 12.04 19.44 0.41
C ASN A 125 11.76 20.60 -0.54
N VAL A 126 10.50 20.79 -0.95
CA VAL A 126 10.13 21.90 -1.86
C VAL A 126 9.98 23.25 -1.16
N SER A 127 10.23 23.36 0.16
CA SER A 127 10.10 24.59 0.94
C SER A 127 8.70 25.21 0.87
N LEU A 128 7.72 24.57 1.52
CA LEU A 128 6.31 25.02 1.58
C LEU A 128 6.08 26.53 1.76
N PRO A 129 6.80 27.27 2.64
CA PRO A 129 6.55 28.71 2.82
C PRO A 129 6.70 29.56 1.55
N LYS A 130 7.42 29.06 0.53
CA LYS A 130 7.64 29.76 -0.74
C LYS A 130 6.60 29.42 -1.81
N ARG A 131 5.69 28.46 -1.57
CA ARG A 131 4.75 27.97 -2.58
C ARG A 131 3.39 28.60 -2.35
N ARG A 132 2.93 29.37 -3.33
CA ARG A 132 1.63 30.07 -3.29
C ARG A 132 0.57 29.41 -4.15
N HIS A 133 0.98 28.57 -5.09
CA HIS A 133 0.11 27.84 -6.01
C HIS A 133 0.57 26.39 -6.07
N ILE A 134 -0.39 25.47 -6.08
CA ILE A 134 -0.18 24.03 -6.24
C ILE A 134 -1.10 23.56 -7.35
N LEU A 135 -0.50 22.92 -8.36
CA LEU A 135 -1.20 22.28 -9.47
C LEU A 135 -1.15 20.77 -9.26
N ASP A 136 -2.31 20.13 -9.23
CA ASP A 136 -2.46 18.67 -9.19
C ASP A 136 -3.00 18.17 -10.53
N LEU A 137 -2.25 17.27 -11.17
CA LEU A 137 -2.58 16.69 -12.47
C LEU A 137 -3.04 15.24 -12.26
N GLY A 138 -4.34 15.01 -12.47
CA GLY A 138 -5.02 13.80 -12.01
C GLY A 138 -5.47 13.93 -10.56
N VAL A 139 -6.14 15.04 -10.23
CA VAL A 139 -6.53 15.40 -8.85
C VAL A 139 -7.44 14.35 -8.19
N HIS A 140 -8.17 13.55 -8.97
CA HIS A 140 -9.07 12.53 -8.45
C HIS A 140 -10.02 13.10 -7.38
N ARG A 141 -10.02 12.57 -6.15
CA ARG A 141 -10.80 13.06 -4.99
C ARG A 141 -10.20 14.28 -4.28
N GLY A 142 -9.01 14.74 -4.70
CA GLY A 142 -8.23 15.79 -4.04
C GLY A 142 -7.66 15.38 -2.68
N ASP A 143 -7.50 14.09 -2.39
CA ASP A 143 -7.07 13.62 -1.06
C ASP A 143 -5.71 14.20 -0.65
N GLU A 144 -4.79 14.35 -1.61
CA GLU A 144 -3.48 14.96 -1.46
C GLU A 144 -3.56 16.40 -0.88
N TYR A 145 -4.60 17.18 -1.22
CA TYR A 145 -4.82 18.52 -0.66
C TYR A 145 -5.09 18.50 0.84
N GLY A 146 -5.69 17.44 1.36
CA GLY A 146 -5.90 17.25 2.79
C GLY A 146 -4.58 17.22 3.56
N LEU A 147 -3.62 16.40 3.10
CA LEU A 147 -2.30 16.31 3.74
C LEU A 147 -1.53 17.62 3.60
N ILE A 148 -1.54 18.24 2.42
CA ILE A 148 -0.87 19.53 2.20
C ILE A 148 -1.44 20.58 3.15
N THR A 149 -2.76 20.71 3.21
CA THR A 149 -3.45 21.65 4.10
C THR A 149 -3.06 21.43 5.56
N GLN A 150 -3.01 20.18 6.02
CA GLN A 150 -2.57 19.84 7.36
C GLN A 150 -1.14 20.32 7.63
N LEU A 151 -0.19 20.06 6.71
CA LEU A 151 1.21 20.47 6.85
C LEU A 151 1.38 22.00 6.89
N TYR A 152 0.63 22.75 6.06
CA TYR A 152 0.65 24.21 6.10
C TYR A 152 0.11 24.73 7.44
N ARG A 153 -1.02 24.20 7.91
CA ARG A 153 -1.63 24.59 9.19
C ARG A 153 -0.70 24.29 10.37
N GLN A 154 -0.08 23.12 10.40
CA GLN A 154 0.90 22.75 11.44
C GLN A 154 2.09 23.71 11.50
N LYS A 155 2.52 24.24 10.35
CA LYS A 155 3.61 25.21 10.25
C LYS A 155 3.15 26.68 10.40
N GLY A 156 1.86 26.92 10.68
CA GLY A 156 1.30 28.28 10.82
C GLY A 156 1.33 29.09 9.51
N LEU A 157 1.33 28.41 8.36
CA LEU A 157 1.44 29.03 7.05
C LEU A 157 0.06 29.32 6.45
N ARG A 158 0.00 30.37 5.62
CA ARG A 158 -1.17 30.64 4.76
C ARG A 158 -1.28 29.54 3.71
N LEU A 159 -2.49 29.01 3.51
CA LEU A 159 -2.75 28.01 2.48
C LEU A 159 -2.44 28.53 1.07
N PRO A 160 -1.88 27.70 0.19
CA PRO A 160 -1.70 28.04 -1.20
C PRO A 160 -3.03 27.97 -1.94
N GLU A 161 -3.06 28.55 -3.13
CA GLU A 161 -4.11 28.30 -4.11
C GLU A 161 -3.94 26.90 -4.70
N PHE A 162 -5.00 26.10 -4.69
CA PHE A 162 -5.02 24.76 -5.26
C PHE A 162 -5.73 24.77 -6.61
N VAL A 163 -5.08 24.20 -7.63
CA VAL A 163 -5.67 23.99 -8.96
C VAL A 163 -5.58 22.51 -9.27
N GLY A 164 -6.73 21.83 -9.34
CA GLY A 164 -6.80 20.42 -9.73
C GLY A 164 -7.28 20.26 -11.16
N ILE A 165 -6.64 19.36 -11.91
CA ILE A 165 -7.07 18.97 -13.25
C ILE A 165 -7.34 17.47 -13.24
N ASP A 166 -8.48 17.05 -13.77
CA ASP A 166 -8.76 15.65 -14.05
C ASP A 166 -9.48 15.52 -15.40
N HIS A 167 -9.54 14.30 -15.90
CA HIS A 167 -10.33 13.90 -17.05
C HIS A 167 -11.72 13.37 -16.66
N SER A 168 -11.88 12.86 -15.44
CA SER A 168 -13.17 12.46 -14.88
C SER A 168 -13.90 13.67 -14.30
N GLN A 169 -15.09 13.96 -14.81
CA GLN A 169 -15.91 15.05 -14.29
C GLN A 169 -16.41 14.71 -12.89
N SER A 170 -16.80 13.46 -12.66
CA SER A 170 -17.32 13.04 -11.36
C SER A 170 -16.27 13.10 -10.24
N ALA A 171 -14.99 12.92 -10.58
CA ALA A 171 -13.89 13.12 -9.65
C ALA A 171 -13.69 14.61 -9.31
N ILE A 172 -13.69 15.48 -10.32
CA ILE A 172 -13.60 16.94 -10.14
C ILE A 172 -14.73 17.44 -9.24
N ASP A 173 -15.97 17.02 -9.51
CA ASP A 173 -17.14 17.47 -8.75
C ASP A 173 -17.02 17.11 -7.26
N ASP A 174 -16.48 15.92 -6.93
CA ASP A 174 -16.26 15.50 -5.55
C ASP A 174 -15.12 16.29 -4.89
N ALA A 175 -14.01 16.52 -5.62
CA ALA A 175 -12.90 17.34 -5.13
C ALA A 175 -13.35 18.78 -4.86
N VAL A 176 -14.17 19.37 -5.74
CA VAL A 176 -14.77 20.69 -5.56
C VAL A 176 -15.74 20.67 -4.38
N GLN A 177 -16.56 19.64 -4.21
CA GLN A 177 -17.44 19.54 -3.05
C GLN A 177 -16.64 19.50 -1.73
N LYS A 178 -15.49 18.82 -1.72
CA LYS A 178 -14.66 18.62 -0.53
C LYS A 178 -13.76 19.83 -0.20
N TYR A 179 -13.25 20.51 -1.22
CA TYR A 179 -12.21 21.55 -1.06
C TYR A 179 -12.56 22.89 -1.73
N GLY A 180 -13.69 23.00 -2.39
CA GLY A 180 -14.07 24.14 -3.24
C GLY A 180 -14.73 25.32 -2.53
N SER A 181 -14.38 25.61 -1.27
CA SER A 181 -14.77 26.88 -0.60
C SER A 181 -13.51 27.57 -0.05
N ASP A 182 -13.17 28.83 -0.34
CA ASP A 182 -13.71 29.86 -1.25
C ASP A 182 -12.50 30.49 -1.99
N THR A 183 -12.43 30.39 -3.32
CA THR A 183 -11.64 31.32 -4.15
C THR A 183 -12.48 32.54 -4.50
#